data_AF-A0A0K1Q259-F1
#
_entry.id   AF-A0A0K1Q259-F1
#
_cell.length_a   1.000
_cell.length_b   1.000
_cell.length_c   1.000
_cell.angle_alpha   90.00
_cell.angle_beta   90.00
_cell.angle_gamma   90.00
#
_symmetry.space_group_name_H-M   'P 1'
#
loop_
_entity.id
_entity.type
_entity.pdbx_description
1 polymer ?
#
loop_
_entity_poly.entity_id
_entity_poly.type
_entity_poly.pdbx_seq_one_letter_code
_entity_poly.pdbx_strand_id
1 'polypeptide(L)'
;MTRFVEEAIARAGLLPVLTARRGGEMDVVRGAIASWRSADLLALGAVADLVRAEDEGTEVRIHEGNDDSVLWVDGAPSELDVLREVAVARISSAPGTKVGIDWGKWGLELAQVALGFGATDLRGPITRKSGLPILEDETKKVKGQGMVDLRSLMKRELADLVRYAGRLPVFIGEQGKRSDASSSTQEVAGA
;
A
#
# COMPACT_ATOMS: atom_id res chain seq x y z
N MET A 1 -15.70 3.68 -11.76
CA MET A 1 -14.73 3.37 -12.82
C MET A 1 -14.97 4.33 -13.98
N THR A 2 -13.92 4.89 -14.58
CA THR A 2 -14.08 5.71 -15.80
C THR A 2 -14.18 4.80 -17.02
N ARG A 3 -14.91 5.24 -18.05
CA ARG A 3 -15.04 4.51 -19.32
C ARG A 3 -13.67 4.17 -19.96
N PHE A 4 -12.71 5.09 -19.83
CA PHE A 4 -11.35 4.88 -20.33
C PHE A 4 -10.65 3.67 -19.69
N VAL A 5 -10.77 3.52 -18.35
CA VAL A 5 -10.17 2.39 -17.62
C VAL A 5 -10.85 1.08 -18.00
N GLU A 6 -12.17 1.08 -18.14
CA GLU A 6 -12.93 -0.09 -18.58
C GLU A 6 -12.51 -0.56 -19.98
N GLU A 7 -12.39 0.37 -20.94
CA GLU A 7 -11.92 0.08 -22.30
C GLU A 7 -10.47 -0.45 -22.30
N ALA A 8 -9.60 0.08 -21.45
CA ALA A 8 -8.23 -0.42 -21.31
C ALA A 8 -8.19 -1.85 -20.76
N ILE A 9 -8.98 -2.16 -19.73
CA ILE A 9 -9.11 -3.50 -19.15
C ILE A 9 -9.67 -4.49 -20.18
N ALA A 10 -10.67 -4.07 -20.96
CA ALA A 10 -11.25 -4.89 -22.02
C ALA A 10 -10.23 -5.20 -23.12
N ARG A 11 -9.48 -4.19 -23.60
CA ARG A 11 -8.41 -4.38 -24.60
C ARG A 11 -7.28 -5.28 -24.10
N ALA A 12 -6.99 -5.25 -22.81
CA ALA A 12 -6.01 -6.14 -22.18
C ALA A 12 -6.54 -7.58 -21.97
N GLY A 13 -7.81 -7.85 -22.31
CA GLY A 13 -8.42 -9.16 -22.12
C GLY A 13 -8.69 -9.51 -20.65
N LEU A 14 -8.67 -8.54 -19.74
CA LEU A 14 -8.81 -8.75 -18.30
C LEU A 14 -10.26 -8.59 -17.80
N LEU A 15 -11.18 -8.15 -18.67
CA LEU A 15 -12.60 -7.98 -18.31
C LEU A 15 -13.28 -9.28 -17.85
N PRO A 16 -13.05 -10.46 -18.46
CA PRO A 16 -13.58 -11.72 -17.97
C PRO A 16 -13.09 -12.08 -16.56
N VAL A 17 -11.82 -11.78 -16.26
CA VAL A 17 -11.23 -12.01 -14.94
C VAL A 17 -11.88 -11.13 -13.88
N LEU A 18 -12.06 -9.83 -14.18
CA LEU A 18 -12.73 -8.91 -13.27
C LEU A 18 -14.19 -9.33 -13.02
N THR A 19 -14.88 -9.80 -14.06
CA THR A 19 -16.26 -10.29 -13.96
C THR A 19 -16.35 -11.53 -13.09
N ALA A 20 -15.48 -12.53 -13.33
CA ALA A 20 -15.39 -13.74 -12.52
C ALA A 20 -15.06 -13.40 -11.04
N ARG A 21 -14.13 -12.46 -10.81
CA ARG A 21 -13.74 -12.02 -9.46
C ARG A 21 -14.90 -11.38 -8.69
N ARG A 22 -15.73 -10.58 -9.37
CA ARG A 22 -16.94 -9.99 -8.78
C ARG A 22 -18.07 -11.01 -8.57
N GLY A 23 -18.15 -12.02 -9.44
CA GLY A 23 -19.06 -13.15 -9.29
C GLY A 23 -18.65 -14.17 -8.21
N GLY A 24 -17.47 -14.02 -7.61
CA GLY A 24 -16.93 -14.96 -6.63
C GLY A 24 -16.36 -16.25 -7.24
N GLU A 25 -16.17 -16.30 -8.55
CA GLU A 25 -15.65 -17.45 -9.30
C GLU A 25 -14.11 -17.56 -9.18
N MET A 26 -13.62 -17.71 -7.94
CA MET A 26 -12.18 -17.64 -7.65
C MET A 26 -11.35 -18.74 -8.32
N ASP A 27 -11.95 -19.88 -8.64
CA ASP A 27 -11.24 -20.95 -9.37
C ASP A 27 -10.99 -20.55 -10.83
N VAL A 28 -11.94 -19.85 -11.46
CA VAL A 28 -11.76 -19.27 -12.81
C VAL A 28 -10.67 -18.20 -12.78
N VAL A 29 -10.72 -17.33 -11.77
CA VAL A 29 -9.70 -16.28 -11.57
C VAL A 29 -8.31 -16.89 -11.41
N ARG A 30 -8.16 -17.89 -10.53
CA ARG A 30 -6.87 -18.56 -10.29
C ARG A 30 -6.38 -19.34 -11.52
N GLY A 31 -7.28 -19.97 -12.26
CA GLY A 31 -6.95 -20.65 -13.52
C GLY A 31 -6.37 -19.73 -14.59
N ALA A 32 -6.68 -18.43 -14.53
CA ALA A 32 -6.20 -17.44 -15.49
C ALA A 32 -4.82 -16.83 -15.13
N ILE A 33 -4.28 -17.04 -13.92
CA ILE A 33 -3.04 -16.38 -13.45
C ILE A 33 -1.87 -16.52 -14.43
N ALA A 34 -1.71 -17.70 -15.04
CA ALA A 34 -0.60 -17.97 -15.95
C ALA A 34 -0.58 -17.01 -17.16
N SER A 35 -1.75 -16.59 -17.66
CA SER A 35 -1.85 -15.67 -18.79
C SER A 35 -1.56 -14.22 -18.42
N TRP A 36 -1.60 -13.86 -17.13
CA TRP A 36 -1.36 -12.48 -16.66
C TRP A 36 0.12 -12.10 -16.64
N ARG A 37 1.03 -13.07 -16.72
CA ARG A 37 2.47 -12.81 -16.80
C ARG A 37 2.83 -11.92 -17.99
N SER A 38 2.11 -12.07 -19.10
CA SER A 38 2.28 -11.27 -20.31
C SER A 38 1.22 -10.18 -20.48
N ALA A 39 0.32 -9.99 -19.52
CA ALA A 39 -0.69 -8.93 -19.60
C ALA A 39 -0.04 -7.54 -19.47
N ASP A 40 -0.71 -6.54 -20.06
CA ASP A 40 -0.35 -5.14 -19.87
C ASP A 40 -0.35 -4.82 -18.36
N LEU A 41 0.81 -4.38 -17.86
CA LEU A 41 1.02 -4.20 -16.44
C LEU A 41 0.14 -3.09 -15.86
N LEU A 42 -0.12 -2.02 -16.62
CA LEU A 42 -0.96 -0.90 -16.16
C LEU A 42 -2.43 -1.33 -16.12
N ALA A 43 -2.89 -2.10 -17.10
CA ALA A 43 -4.23 -2.67 -17.07
C ALA A 43 -4.40 -3.65 -15.90
N LEU A 44 -3.39 -4.47 -15.62
CA LEU A 44 -3.39 -5.40 -14.48
C LEU A 44 -3.43 -4.63 -13.14
N GLY A 45 -2.62 -3.59 -13.00
CA GLY A 45 -2.67 -2.69 -11.84
C GLY A 45 -4.04 -2.04 -11.66
N ALA A 46 -4.65 -1.56 -12.73
CA ALA A 46 -5.99 -0.97 -12.69
C ALA A 46 -7.07 -1.96 -12.23
N VAL A 47 -7.02 -3.23 -12.70
CA VAL A 47 -7.93 -4.28 -12.21
C VAL A 47 -7.70 -4.53 -10.72
N ALA A 48 -6.45 -4.65 -10.29
CA ALA A 48 -6.13 -4.90 -8.90
C ALA A 48 -6.56 -3.74 -7.98
N ASP A 49 -6.38 -2.49 -8.41
CA ASP A 49 -6.82 -1.34 -7.62
C ASP A 49 -8.35 -1.24 -7.52
N LEU A 50 -9.08 -1.63 -8.57
CA LEU A 50 -10.53 -1.75 -8.52
C LEU A 50 -10.97 -2.80 -7.50
N VAL A 51 -10.38 -4.00 -7.56
CA VAL A 51 -10.66 -5.08 -6.58
C VAL A 51 -10.31 -4.62 -5.16
N ARG A 52 -9.18 -3.94 -4.98
CA ARG A 52 -8.76 -3.36 -3.70
C ARG A 52 -9.77 -2.34 -3.17
N ALA A 53 -10.27 -1.45 -4.03
CA ALA A 53 -11.27 -0.45 -3.64
C ALA A 53 -12.60 -1.10 -3.23
N GLU A 54 -12.99 -2.18 -3.90
CA GLU A 54 -14.20 -2.95 -3.60
C GLU A 54 -14.07 -3.74 -2.28
N ASP A 55 -12.91 -4.36 -2.04
CA ASP A 55 -12.68 -5.23 -0.88
C ASP A 55 -12.30 -4.45 0.40
N GLU A 56 -11.45 -3.42 0.29
CA GLU A 56 -10.76 -2.79 1.44
C GLU A 56 -10.93 -1.26 1.50
N GLY A 57 -11.62 -0.65 0.53
CA GLY A 57 -11.90 0.80 0.55
C GLY A 57 -10.69 1.67 0.22
N THR A 58 -10.37 2.67 1.05
CA THR A 58 -9.28 3.64 0.80
C THR A 58 -8.18 3.64 1.84
N GLU A 59 -8.31 2.83 2.89
CA GLU A 59 -7.32 2.75 3.96
C GLU A 59 -6.05 2.04 3.48
N VAL A 60 -4.90 2.53 3.96
CA VAL A 60 -3.60 1.90 3.81
C VAL A 60 -2.96 1.81 5.18
N ARG A 61 -2.62 0.59 5.59
CA ARG A 61 -2.07 0.27 6.90
C ARG A 61 -0.55 0.35 6.84
N ILE A 62 0.04 1.09 7.77
CA ILE A 62 1.49 1.28 7.86
C ILE A 62 1.96 0.55 9.12
N HIS A 63 2.80 -0.46 8.94
CA HIS A 63 3.28 -1.36 9.97
C HIS A 63 4.74 -1.05 10.30
N GLU A 64 5.04 -0.98 11.60
CA GLU A 64 6.43 -0.87 12.09
C GLU A 64 7.13 -2.23 12.23
N GLY A 65 6.36 -3.33 12.15
CA GLY A 65 6.84 -4.70 12.25
C GLY A 65 6.17 -5.64 11.25
N ASN A 66 6.34 -6.94 11.44
CA ASN A 66 5.70 -7.95 10.62
C ASN A 66 4.30 -8.30 11.16
N ASP A 67 3.30 -8.33 10.27
CA ASP A 67 1.95 -8.84 10.56
C ASP A 67 1.71 -10.07 9.68
N ASP A 68 1.60 -11.25 10.30
CA ASP A 68 1.41 -12.53 9.59
C ASP A 68 0.02 -12.64 8.93
N SER A 69 -0.91 -11.74 9.25
CA SER A 69 -2.21 -11.65 8.57
C SER A 69 -2.14 -10.94 7.21
N VAL A 70 -0.98 -10.39 6.85
CA VAL A 70 -0.74 -9.71 5.58
C VAL A 70 0.05 -10.61 4.63
N LEU A 71 -0.41 -10.70 3.39
CA LEU A 71 0.35 -11.34 2.31
C LEU A 71 1.43 -10.37 1.82
N TRP A 72 2.64 -10.52 2.33
CA TRP A 72 3.79 -9.69 1.96
C TRP A 72 4.45 -10.16 0.66
N VAL A 73 4.62 -9.24 -0.30
CA VAL A 73 5.30 -9.49 -1.58
C VAL A 73 6.79 -9.15 -1.45
N ASP A 74 7.59 -10.19 -1.20
CA ASP A 74 9.03 -10.05 -0.93
C ASP A 74 9.93 -10.77 -1.94
N GLY A 75 9.40 -11.66 -2.79
CA GLY A 75 10.21 -12.61 -3.56
C GLY A 75 10.57 -12.21 -4.99
N ALA A 76 10.04 -11.10 -5.49
CA ALA A 76 10.14 -10.75 -6.91
C ALA A 76 11.60 -10.43 -7.35
N PRO A 77 11.98 -10.75 -8.59
CA PRO A 77 13.34 -10.51 -9.11
C PRO A 77 13.58 -9.07 -9.60
N SER A 78 12.52 -8.28 -9.85
CA SER A 78 12.62 -6.90 -10.33
C SER A 78 11.47 -6.03 -9.83
N GLU A 79 11.59 -4.71 -9.88
CA GLU A 79 10.53 -3.78 -9.47
C GLU A 79 9.22 -3.97 -10.26
N LEU A 80 9.31 -4.23 -11.57
CA LEU A 80 8.13 -4.49 -12.38
C LEU A 80 7.48 -5.83 -12.03
N ASP A 81 8.28 -6.82 -11.62
CA ASP A 81 7.76 -8.09 -11.15
C ASP A 81 7.10 -7.97 -9.78
N VAL A 82 7.60 -7.11 -8.88
CA VAL A 82 6.92 -6.77 -7.62
C VAL A 82 5.52 -6.24 -7.89
N LEU A 83 5.39 -5.22 -8.76
CA LEU A 83 4.09 -4.63 -9.07
C LEU A 83 3.11 -5.66 -9.65
N ARG A 84 3.62 -6.55 -10.51
CA ARG A 84 2.83 -7.66 -11.06
C ARG A 84 2.41 -8.64 -9.97
N GLU A 85 3.32 -9.05 -9.09
CA GLU A 85 3.02 -9.96 -7.99
C GLU A 85 2.00 -9.36 -7.02
N VAL A 86 2.10 -8.07 -6.70
CA VAL A 86 1.10 -7.35 -5.88
C VAL A 86 -0.28 -7.39 -6.55
N ALA A 87 -0.36 -7.09 -7.86
CA ALA A 87 -1.62 -7.12 -8.57
C ALA A 87 -2.21 -8.53 -8.68
N VAL A 88 -1.39 -9.53 -9.01
CA VAL A 88 -1.79 -10.94 -9.06
C VAL A 88 -2.30 -11.39 -7.70
N ALA A 89 -1.57 -11.09 -6.62
CA ALA A 89 -1.95 -11.42 -5.25
C ALA A 89 -3.32 -10.81 -4.90
N ARG A 90 -3.53 -9.51 -5.18
CA ARG A 90 -4.81 -8.84 -4.94
C ARG A 90 -5.97 -9.48 -5.70
N ILE A 91 -5.80 -9.72 -7.00
CA ILE A 91 -6.87 -10.24 -7.86
C ILE A 91 -7.23 -11.68 -7.49
N SER A 92 -6.22 -12.52 -7.21
CA SER A 92 -6.40 -13.96 -7.00
C SER A 92 -6.69 -14.39 -5.56
N SER A 93 -6.49 -13.49 -4.59
CA SER A 93 -6.77 -13.76 -3.19
C SER A 93 -8.26 -13.62 -2.85
N ALA A 94 -8.66 -14.23 -1.73
CA ALA A 94 -10.00 -14.11 -1.19
C ALA A 94 -10.34 -12.64 -0.88
N PRO A 95 -11.61 -12.23 -0.98
CA PRO A 95 -12.06 -10.90 -0.57
C PRO A 95 -11.57 -10.55 0.84
N GLY A 96 -11.10 -9.32 1.03
CA GLY A 96 -10.58 -8.85 2.31
C GLY A 96 -9.17 -9.34 2.68
N THR A 97 -8.47 -10.04 1.76
CA THR A 97 -7.06 -10.40 1.98
C THR A 97 -6.22 -9.12 1.97
N LYS A 98 -5.39 -8.92 2.98
CA LYS A 98 -4.42 -7.83 3.02
C LYS A 98 -3.22 -8.16 2.14
N VAL A 99 -2.81 -7.23 1.27
CA VAL A 99 -1.64 -7.41 0.39
C VAL A 99 -0.65 -6.30 0.72
N GLY A 100 0.57 -6.71 1.05
CA GLY A 100 1.58 -5.81 1.60
C GLY A 100 2.84 -5.72 0.77
N ILE A 101 3.52 -4.58 0.86
CA ILE A 101 4.87 -4.36 0.31
C ILE A 101 5.81 -3.78 1.37
N ASP A 102 7.07 -4.20 1.31
CA ASP A 102 8.14 -3.71 2.18
C ASP A 102 8.89 -2.53 1.53
N TRP A 103 8.68 -1.30 2.01
CA TRP A 103 9.40 -0.13 1.50
C TRP A 103 10.87 -0.11 1.93
N GLY A 104 11.23 -0.77 3.03
CA GLY A 104 12.61 -0.91 3.47
C GLY A 104 13.44 -1.70 2.47
N LYS A 105 12.80 -2.65 1.77
CA LYS A 105 13.39 -3.44 0.70
C LYS A 105 13.32 -2.74 -0.67
N TRP A 106 12.15 -2.20 -1.01
CA TRP A 106 11.84 -1.76 -2.37
C TRP A 106 11.88 -0.24 -2.58
N GLY A 107 12.08 0.54 -1.53
CA GLY A 107 11.99 2.00 -1.58
C GLY A 107 10.56 2.52 -1.44
N LEU A 108 10.44 3.80 -1.06
CA LEU A 108 9.17 4.46 -0.82
C LEU A 108 8.41 4.75 -2.12
N GLU A 109 9.13 5.04 -3.20
CA GLU A 109 8.56 5.34 -4.51
C GLU A 109 7.84 4.11 -5.06
N LEU A 110 8.48 2.93 -5.02
CA LEU A 110 7.83 1.69 -5.47
C LEU A 110 6.65 1.33 -4.56
N ALA A 111 6.79 1.52 -3.25
CA ALA A 111 5.72 1.29 -2.30
C ALA A 111 4.49 2.17 -2.60
N GLN A 112 4.70 3.44 -2.95
CA GLN A 112 3.62 4.35 -3.35
C GLN A 112 2.95 3.89 -4.64
N VAL A 113 3.73 3.48 -5.66
CA VAL A 113 3.19 2.96 -6.92
C VAL A 113 2.40 1.67 -6.69
N ALA A 114 2.87 0.78 -5.80
CA ALA A 114 2.21 -0.47 -5.48
C ALA A 114 0.81 -0.29 -4.88
N LEU A 115 0.50 0.86 -4.26
CA LEU A 115 -0.86 1.20 -3.82
C LEU A 115 -1.86 1.27 -4.98
N GLY A 116 -1.40 1.68 -6.17
CA GLY A 116 -2.17 1.65 -7.43
C GLY A 116 -2.20 0.27 -8.10
N PHE A 117 -1.51 -0.73 -7.52
CA PHE A 117 -1.50 -2.11 -7.97
C PHE A 117 -2.22 -3.05 -6.98
N GLY A 118 -2.90 -2.51 -5.98
CA GLY A 118 -3.73 -3.29 -5.06
C GLY A 118 -3.13 -3.56 -3.68
N ALA A 119 -1.96 -3.00 -3.37
CA ALA A 119 -1.41 -3.04 -2.02
C ALA A 119 -2.30 -2.24 -1.05
N THR A 120 -2.50 -2.79 0.15
CA THR A 120 -3.25 -2.18 1.26
C THR A 120 -2.39 -1.97 2.50
N ASP A 121 -1.21 -2.58 2.52
CA ASP A 121 -0.36 -2.62 3.68
C ASP A 121 1.07 -2.28 3.27
N LEU A 122 1.72 -1.46 4.08
CA LEU A 122 3.09 -1.02 3.91
C LEU A 122 3.86 -1.44 5.17
N ARG A 123 5.05 -2.02 5.03
CA ARG A 123 5.98 -2.18 6.17
C ARG A 123 7.38 -1.71 5.84
N GLY A 124 8.13 -1.40 6.88
CA GLY A 124 9.54 -1.08 6.77
C GLY A 124 10.04 -0.35 8.01
N PRO A 125 11.37 -0.20 8.13
CA PRO A 125 11.96 0.41 9.30
C PRO A 125 11.79 1.93 9.25
N ILE A 126 11.41 2.54 10.38
CA ILE A 126 11.47 3.99 10.57
C ILE A 126 12.88 4.35 11.05
N THR A 127 13.76 4.67 10.10
CA THR A 127 15.19 4.93 10.35
C THR A 127 15.61 6.31 9.91
N ARG A 128 16.81 6.73 10.34
CA ARG A 128 17.49 7.89 9.79
C ARG A 128 17.86 7.64 8.32
N LYS A 129 18.21 8.70 7.58
CA LYS A 129 18.83 8.59 6.23
C LYS A 129 20.08 7.70 6.20
N SER A 130 20.75 7.52 7.33
CA SER A 130 21.90 6.62 7.48
C SER A 130 21.52 5.15 7.69
N GLY A 131 20.24 4.81 7.74
CA GLY A 131 19.72 3.46 8.02
C GLY A 131 19.72 3.06 9.49
N LEU A 132 20.17 3.94 10.40
CA LEU A 132 20.20 3.66 11.85
C LEU A 132 18.82 3.89 12.48
N PRO A 133 18.43 3.11 13.50
CA PRO A 133 17.21 3.34 14.27
C PRO A 133 17.16 4.76 14.83
N ILE A 134 15.96 5.35 14.82
CA ILE A 134 15.68 6.63 15.50
C ILE A 134 15.41 6.32 16.98
N LEU A 135 16.14 6.97 17.88
CA LEU A 135 15.92 6.83 19.33
C LEU A 135 14.67 7.63 19.75
N GLU A 136 14.01 7.22 20.84
CA GLU A 136 12.72 7.82 21.28
C GLU A 136 12.78 9.33 21.54
N ASP A 137 13.93 9.86 21.99
CA ASP A 137 14.10 11.29 22.31
C ASP A 137 14.81 12.09 21.19
N GLU A 138 14.96 11.50 20.01
CA GLU A 138 15.69 12.15 18.94
C GLU A 138 14.87 13.25 18.28
N THR A 139 15.35 14.49 18.39
CA THR A 139 14.67 15.67 17.86
C THR A 139 15.46 16.32 16.72
N LYS A 140 14.73 16.86 15.75
CA LYS A 140 15.28 17.60 14.62
C LYS A 140 14.72 19.01 14.60
N LYS A 141 15.60 20.00 14.45
CA LYS A 141 15.19 21.40 14.27
C LYS A 141 14.57 21.59 12.89
N VAL A 142 13.28 21.94 12.85
CA VAL A 142 12.52 22.24 11.63
C VAL A 142 12.24 23.74 11.58
N LYS A 143 12.54 24.37 10.43
CA LYS A 143 12.31 25.80 10.22
C LYS A 143 10.82 26.13 10.41
N GLY A 144 10.51 27.02 11.36
CA GLY A 144 9.14 27.43 11.67
C GLY A 144 8.36 26.51 12.63
N GLN A 145 8.91 25.35 13.02
CA GLN A 145 8.26 24.42 13.98
C GLN A 145 9.12 24.14 15.23
N GLY A 146 10.37 24.61 15.28
CA GLY A 146 11.24 24.38 16.43
C GLY A 146 11.83 22.97 16.44
N MET A 147 11.98 22.38 17.62
CA MET A 147 12.46 21.00 17.78
C MET A 147 11.28 20.04 17.67
N VAL A 148 11.35 19.12 16.71
CA VAL A 148 10.28 18.14 16.45
C VAL A 148 10.87 16.74 16.61
N ASP A 149 10.12 15.84 17.24
CA ASP A 149 10.46 14.42 17.30
C ASP A 149 10.63 13.85 15.88
N LEU A 150 11.77 13.21 15.65
CA LEU A 150 12.14 12.71 14.34
C LEU A 150 11.25 11.54 13.90
N ARG A 151 10.79 10.70 14.83
CA ARG A 151 9.89 9.58 14.52
C ARG A 151 8.52 10.09 14.05
N SER A 152 7.98 11.10 14.72
CA SER A 152 6.76 11.80 14.34
C SER A 152 6.88 12.50 12.98
N LEU A 153 8.05 13.06 12.66
CA LEU A 153 8.32 13.63 11.35
C LEU A 153 8.26 12.55 10.25
N MET A 154 8.90 11.41 10.45
CA MET A 154 8.88 10.30 9.49
C MET A 154 7.47 9.71 9.31
N LYS A 155 6.70 9.57 10.41
CA LYS A 155 5.28 9.17 10.32
C LYS A 155 4.48 10.17 9.48
N ARG A 156 4.74 11.48 9.62
CA ARG A 156 4.08 12.49 8.80
C ARG A 156 4.44 12.35 7.32
N GLU A 157 5.71 12.14 6.99
CA GLU A 157 6.16 11.93 5.61
C GLU A 157 5.53 10.68 4.98
N LEU A 158 5.47 9.56 5.71
CA LEU A 158 4.77 8.34 5.28
C LEU A 158 3.27 8.58 5.06
N ALA A 159 2.63 9.30 5.97
CA ALA A 159 1.23 9.67 5.85
C ALA A 159 0.96 10.52 4.60
N ASP A 160 1.84 11.49 4.32
CA ASP A 160 1.73 12.35 3.14
C ASP A 160 1.93 11.57 1.84
N LEU A 161 2.88 10.63 1.80
CA LEU A 161 3.06 9.72 0.65
C LEU A 161 1.78 8.96 0.32
N VAL A 162 1.13 8.39 1.34
CA VAL A 162 -0.13 7.67 1.18
C VAL A 162 -1.26 8.60 0.73
N ARG A 163 -1.34 9.82 1.28
CA ARG A 163 -2.32 10.83 0.86
C ARG A 163 -2.12 11.27 -0.58
N TYR A 164 -0.88 11.44 -1.04
CA TYR A 164 -0.57 11.77 -2.44
C TYR A 164 -0.99 10.66 -3.41
N ALA A 165 -1.07 9.41 -2.95
CA ALA A 165 -1.67 8.31 -3.71
C ALA A 165 -3.21 8.29 -3.63
N GLY A 166 -3.85 9.29 -3.00
CA GLY A 166 -5.30 9.37 -2.84
C GLY A 166 -5.85 8.37 -1.81
N ARG A 167 -5.07 8.02 -0.80
CA ARG A 167 -5.41 7.01 0.23
C ARG A 167 -5.39 7.60 1.65
N LEU A 168 -5.95 6.85 2.60
CA LEU A 168 -6.02 7.22 4.01
C LEU A 168 -4.98 6.41 4.82
N PRO A 169 -3.94 7.05 5.39
CA PRO A 169 -2.94 6.34 6.18
C PRO A 169 -3.48 5.95 7.56
N VAL A 170 -3.24 4.71 7.96
CA VAL A 170 -3.56 4.15 9.28
C VAL A 170 -2.31 3.50 9.86
N PHE A 171 -1.82 4.00 10.99
CA PHE A 171 -0.62 3.42 11.63
C PHE A 171 -1.03 2.28 12.55
N ILE A 172 -0.40 1.13 12.34
CA ILE A 172 -0.58 -0.09 13.14
C ILE A 172 0.65 -0.25 14.04
N GLY A 173 0.46 -0.09 15.36
CA GLY A 173 1.54 -0.31 16.34
C GLY A 173 1.85 -1.79 16.55
N GLU A 174 2.92 -2.10 17.30
CA GLU A 174 3.41 -3.47 17.58
C GLU A 174 2.36 -4.46 18.14
N GLN A 175 1.24 -3.98 18.66
CA GLN A 175 0.13 -4.81 19.19
C GLN A 175 -1.14 -4.74 18.32
N GLY A 176 -1.06 -4.28 17.07
CA GLY A 176 -2.24 -4.09 16.21
C GLY A 176 -3.13 -2.91 16.60
N LYS A 177 -2.69 -2.06 17.54
CA LYS A 177 -3.45 -0.87 17.96
C LYS A 177 -3.45 0.16 16.84
N ARG A 178 -4.66 0.50 16.41
CA ARG A 178 -4.94 1.55 15.43
C ARG A 178 -4.68 2.93 16.05
N SER A 179 -3.86 3.74 15.40
CA SER A 179 -3.73 5.16 15.71
C SER A 179 -4.06 5.98 14.46
N ASP A 180 -5.09 6.82 14.57
CA ASP A 180 -5.48 7.71 13.49
C ASP A 180 -4.53 8.92 13.47
N ALA A 181 -4.02 9.26 12.29
CA ALA A 181 -3.05 10.34 12.11
C ALA A 181 -3.62 11.77 12.32
N SER A 182 -4.88 11.90 12.75
CA SER A 182 -5.61 13.18 12.86
C SER A 182 -5.50 13.87 14.22
N SER A 183 -4.82 13.28 15.22
CA SER A 183 -4.70 13.90 16.56
C SER A 183 -3.29 14.43 16.83
N SER A 184 -2.98 15.63 16.33
CA SER A 184 -1.90 16.48 16.89
C SER A 184 -2.05 17.94 16.42
N THR A 185 -3.21 18.54 16.68
CA THR A 185 -3.40 20.00 16.50
C THR A 185 -4.10 20.66 17.70
N GLN A 186 -3.95 20.10 18.90
CA GLN A 186 -4.35 20.77 20.14
C GLN A 186 -3.22 20.67 21.17
N GLU A 187 -2.48 21.78 21.32
CA GLU A 187 -2.18 22.44 22.60
C GLU A 187 -1.15 23.55 22.35
N VAL A 188 -1.62 24.70 21.87
CA VAL A 188 -1.00 25.99 22.20
C VAL A 188 -2.14 26.92 22.60
N ALA A 189 -2.60 26.76 23.83
CA ALA A 189 -3.46 27.72 24.49
C ALA A 189 -3.09 27.81 25.98
N GLY A 190 -2.32 28.85 26.32
CA GLY A 190 -2.41 29.55 27.60
C GLY A 190 -1.74 28.91 28.83
N ALA A 191 -0.57 29.44 29.19
CA ALA A 191 -0.28 29.94 30.55
C ALA A 191 0.92 30.90 30.46
#